data_AF-A0A319DHN5-F1
#
_entry.id   AF-A0A319DHN5-F1
#
_cell.length_a   1.000
_cell.length_b   1.000
_cell.length_c   1.000
_cell.angle_alpha   90.00
_cell.angle_beta   90.00
_cell.angle_gamma   90.00
#
_symmetry.space_group_name_H-M   'P 1'
#
loop_
_entity.id
_entity.type
_entity.pdbx_description
1 polymer ?
#
loop_
_entity_poly.entity_id
_entity_poly.type
_entity_poly.pdbx_seq_one_letter_code
_entity_poly.pdbx_strand_id
1 'polypeptide(L)'
;IEPFSLASFGNWGQEARELQDRLGWTRLYEPGKFFSHQNVDHWHYHNYAQGGDAPKNEIMSRCMRGFAVGDVAVVRSSNTNVNDYSDEFTKAELLRTTNYYVGKEGSDENEQRERSRSAGLFGMPPECLPAHKTFTMP
;
A
#
# COMPACT_ATOMS: atom_id res chain seq x y z
N ILE A 1 -9.90 2.25 -8.89
CA ILE A 1 -9.15 2.44 -7.63
C ILE A 1 -9.76 3.59 -6.87
N GLU A 2 -9.85 3.47 -5.56
CA GLU A 2 -10.45 4.51 -4.71
C GLU A 2 -9.75 4.59 -3.36
N PRO A 3 -9.62 5.80 -2.79
CA PRO A 3 -9.24 5.92 -1.39
C PRO A 3 -10.39 5.41 -0.52
N PHE A 4 -10.08 4.60 0.47
CA PHE A 4 -11.05 3.98 1.35
C PHE A 4 -10.66 4.20 2.81
N SER A 5 -11.49 4.94 3.54
CA SER A 5 -11.29 5.21 4.96
C SER A 5 -11.91 4.09 5.78
N LEU A 6 -11.13 3.46 6.66
CA LEU A 6 -11.61 2.42 7.56
C LEU A 6 -11.96 2.99 8.92
N ALA A 7 -13.02 2.47 9.54
CA ALA A 7 -13.34 2.71 10.94
C ALA A 7 -12.49 1.82 11.87
N SER A 8 -12.18 0.61 11.42
CA SER A 8 -11.32 -0.34 12.14
C SER A 8 -10.00 -0.48 11.41
N PHE A 9 -8.91 0.07 11.96
CA PHE A 9 -7.55 0.00 11.40
C PHE A 9 -6.56 -0.64 12.37
N GLY A 10 -5.47 -1.20 11.85
CA GLY A 10 -4.42 -1.88 12.63
C GLY A 10 -4.71 -3.36 12.91
N ASN A 11 -5.85 -3.87 12.44
CA ASN A 11 -6.19 -5.29 12.50
C ASN A 11 -6.72 -5.76 11.15
N TRP A 12 -5.87 -6.46 10.39
CA TRP A 12 -6.20 -6.96 9.05
C TRP A 12 -7.55 -7.68 8.97
N GLY A 13 -7.89 -8.52 9.96
CA GLY A 13 -9.14 -9.26 9.97
C GLY A 13 -10.39 -8.41 10.23
N GLN A 14 -10.25 -7.24 10.86
CA GLN A 14 -11.32 -6.25 11.00
C GLN A 14 -11.39 -5.36 9.75
N GLU A 15 -10.23 -4.93 9.23
CA GLU A 15 -10.12 -4.15 7.99
C GLU A 15 -10.76 -4.88 6.81
N ALA A 16 -10.39 -6.16 6.61
CA ALA A 16 -10.93 -7.00 5.55
C ALA A 16 -12.45 -7.16 5.66
N ARG A 17 -12.97 -7.42 6.87
CA ARG A 17 -14.43 -7.54 7.09
C ARG A 17 -15.16 -6.25 6.75
N GLU A 18 -14.65 -5.12 7.23
CA GLU A 18 -15.24 -3.82 6.93
C GLU A 18 -15.27 -3.53 5.42
N LEU A 19 -14.19 -3.86 4.70
CA LEU A 19 -14.14 -3.73 3.24
C LEU A 19 -15.15 -4.64 2.55
N GLN A 20 -15.22 -5.91 2.93
CA GLN A 20 -16.17 -6.86 2.35
C GLN A 20 -17.61 -6.42 2.58
N ASP A 21 -17.94 -5.95 3.78
CA ASP A 21 -19.29 -5.50 4.14
C ASP A 21 -19.69 -4.22 3.38
N ARG A 22 -18.78 -3.25 3.29
CA ARG A 22 -19.07 -1.93 2.68
C ARG A 22 -19.00 -1.94 1.15
N LEU A 23 -18.17 -2.80 0.56
CA LEU A 23 -17.98 -2.89 -0.90
C LEU A 23 -18.73 -4.08 -1.53
N GLY A 24 -19.30 -4.97 -0.71
CA GLY A 24 -19.98 -6.17 -1.20
C GLY A 24 -19.02 -7.20 -1.82
N TRP A 25 -17.75 -7.17 -1.43
CA TRP A 25 -16.72 -8.06 -2.00
C TRP A 25 -16.74 -9.44 -1.33
N THR A 26 -17.01 -10.48 -2.11
CA THR A 26 -17.07 -11.87 -1.61
C THR A 26 -15.69 -12.51 -1.45
N ARG A 27 -14.72 -12.05 -2.23
CA ARG A 27 -13.30 -12.40 -2.11
C ARG A 27 -12.52 -11.12 -1.85
N LEU A 28 -11.42 -11.23 -1.13
CA LEU A 28 -10.56 -10.10 -0.82
C LEU A 28 -9.14 -10.63 -0.57
N TYR A 29 -8.15 -9.91 -1.08
CA TYR A 29 -6.76 -10.16 -0.75
C TYR A 29 -5.97 -8.84 -0.71
N GLU A 30 -4.81 -8.86 -0.06
CA GLU A 30 -3.91 -7.71 0.04
C GLU A 30 -2.73 -7.88 -0.93
N PRO A 31 -2.78 -7.32 -2.16
CA PRO A 31 -1.69 -7.44 -3.13
C PRO A 31 -0.39 -6.75 -2.70
N GLY A 32 -0.44 -5.86 -1.72
CA GLY A 32 0.73 -5.20 -1.14
C GLY A 32 0.45 -3.75 -0.78
N LYS A 33 1.52 -2.96 -0.68
CA LYS A 33 1.49 -1.55 -0.30
C LYS A 33 2.33 -0.68 -1.22
N PHE A 34 2.15 0.63 -1.09
CA PHE A 34 2.95 1.65 -1.75
C PHE A 34 3.07 2.90 -0.87
N PHE A 35 4.10 3.71 -1.10
CA PHE A 35 4.37 4.89 -0.29
C PHE A 35 3.71 6.13 -0.87
N SER A 36 3.47 7.13 -0.02
CA SER A 36 3.08 8.45 -0.48
C SER A 36 4.14 9.09 -1.37
N HIS A 37 3.71 9.92 -2.32
CA HIS A 37 4.61 10.77 -3.11
C HIS A 37 5.38 11.78 -2.26
N GLN A 38 4.91 12.03 -1.03
CA GLN A 38 5.60 12.85 -0.08
C GLN A 38 6.89 12.15 0.40
N ASN A 39 7.93 12.93 0.67
CA ASN A 39 9.23 12.41 1.12
C ASN A 39 9.20 12.04 2.61
N VAL A 40 8.30 11.11 2.96
CA VAL A 40 7.95 10.73 4.33
C VAL A 40 7.82 9.21 4.41
N ASP A 41 8.85 8.54 4.93
CA ASP A 41 8.96 7.07 4.88
C ASP A 41 8.02 6.32 5.82
N HIS A 42 7.27 7.03 6.66
CA HIS A 42 6.26 6.42 7.51
C HIS A 42 4.85 6.43 6.88
N TRP A 43 4.65 7.14 5.77
CA TRP A 43 3.34 7.22 5.11
C TRP A 43 3.26 6.24 3.95
N HIS A 44 2.56 5.14 4.19
CA HIS A 44 2.26 4.12 3.20
C HIS A 44 0.78 3.76 3.20
N TYR A 45 0.36 3.21 2.07
CA TYR A 45 -1.01 2.81 1.80
C TYR A 45 -1.05 1.32 1.52
N HIS A 46 -1.95 0.61 2.20
CA HIS A 46 -2.25 -0.79 1.93
C HIS A 46 -3.30 -0.88 0.83
N ASN A 47 -3.15 -1.89 -0.01
CA ASN A 47 -4.07 -2.14 -1.11
C ASN A 47 -4.86 -3.39 -0.79
N TYR A 48 -6.17 -3.32 -0.97
CA TYR A 48 -7.08 -4.44 -0.91
C TYR A 48 -7.78 -4.59 -2.25
N ALA A 49 -7.80 -5.81 -2.80
CA ALA A 49 -8.39 -6.09 -4.09
C ALA A 49 -9.50 -7.14 -3.97
N GLN A 50 -10.56 -6.99 -4.77
CA GLN A 50 -11.75 -7.85 -4.77
C GLN A 50 -11.45 -9.33 -5.09
N GLY A 51 -10.30 -9.64 -5.70
CA GLY A 51 -9.93 -11.00 -6.05
C GLY A 51 -10.87 -11.68 -7.06
N GLY A 52 -10.47 -12.87 -7.51
CA GLY A 52 -11.16 -13.59 -8.60
C GLY A 52 -10.58 -13.31 -9.98
N ASP A 53 -11.27 -13.78 -11.02
CA ASP A 53 -10.89 -13.57 -12.41
C ASP A 53 -11.33 -12.18 -12.87
N ALA A 54 -10.47 -11.21 -12.61
CA ALA A 54 -10.63 -9.83 -13.03
C ALA A 54 -9.41 -9.38 -13.85
N PRO A 55 -9.55 -8.39 -14.74
CA PRO A 55 -8.42 -7.86 -15.48
C PRO A 55 -7.40 -7.21 -14.53
N LYS A 56 -6.13 -7.21 -14.95
CA LYS A 56 -5.06 -6.54 -14.21
C LYS A 56 -5.35 -5.06 -14.04
N ASN A 57 -5.18 -4.57 -12.83
CA ASN A 57 -5.26 -3.14 -12.51
C ASN A 57 -3.88 -2.52 -12.73
N GLU A 58 -3.64 -1.96 -13.91
CA GLU A 58 -2.33 -1.44 -14.32
C GLU A 58 -1.84 -0.28 -13.45
N ILE A 59 -2.76 0.60 -13.03
CA ILE A 59 -2.41 1.75 -12.19
C ILE A 59 -1.83 1.27 -10.86
N MET A 60 -2.49 0.31 -10.21
CA MET A 60 -2.03 -0.18 -8.92
C MET A 60 -0.84 -1.08 -9.03
N SER A 61 -0.81 -1.95 -10.04
CA SER A 61 0.32 -2.86 -10.26
C SER A 61 1.63 -2.09 -10.49
N ARG A 62 1.57 -0.92 -11.12
CA ARG A 62 2.75 -0.03 -11.26
C ARG A 62 3.27 0.50 -9.93
N CYS A 63 2.39 0.75 -8.96
CA CYS A 63 2.76 1.39 -7.69
C CYS A 63 3.37 0.41 -6.68
N MET A 64 3.28 -0.89 -6.91
CA MET A 64 3.66 -1.92 -5.94
C MET A 64 4.61 -2.96 -6.53
N ARG A 65 5.24 -3.77 -5.67
CA ARG A 65 6.11 -4.89 -6.10
C ARG A 65 5.34 -6.03 -6.79
N GLY A 66 4.08 -6.23 -6.42
CA GLY A 66 3.20 -7.25 -6.98
C GLY A 66 2.29 -6.70 -8.09
N PHE A 67 1.20 -7.42 -8.36
CA PHE A 67 0.13 -6.93 -9.21
C PHE A 67 -1.21 -7.08 -8.51
N ALA A 68 -2.14 -6.21 -8.89
CA ALA A 68 -3.53 -6.27 -8.46
C ALA A 68 -4.43 -6.58 -9.64
N VAL A 69 -5.52 -7.31 -9.39
CA VAL A 69 -6.59 -7.53 -10.36
C VAL A 69 -7.90 -6.94 -9.85
N GLY A 70 -8.74 -6.47 -10.77
CA GLY A 70 -10.06 -5.92 -10.48
C GLY A 70 -10.03 -4.58 -9.73
N ASP A 71 -11.09 -4.35 -8.96
CA ASP A 71 -11.24 -3.17 -8.13
C ASP A 71 -10.30 -3.23 -6.93
N VAL A 72 -9.74 -2.06 -6.60
CA VAL A 72 -8.76 -1.90 -5.53
C VAL A 72 -9.17 -0.73 -4.65
N ALA A 73 -9.34 -1.04 -3.37
CA ALA A 73 -9.53 -0.11 -2.28
C ALA A 73 -8.14 0.17 -1.70
N VAL A 74 -7.77 1.44 -1.68
CA VAL A 74 -6.51 1.89 -1.11
C VAL A 74 -6.79 2.44 0.27
N VAL A 75 -6.08 1.96 1.28
CA VAL A 75 -6.30 2.30 2.68
C VAL A 75 -5.02 2.89 3.24
N ARG A 76 -5.10 4.04 3.91
CA ARG A 76 -3.97 4.57 4.70
C ARG A 76 -3.71 3.62 5.86
N SER A 77 -2.50 3.09 6.03
CA SER A 77 -2.18 2.31 7.23
C SER A 77 -0.89 2.83 7.85
N SER A 78 -0.86 2.91 9.17
CA SER A 78 0.32 3.32 9.92
C SER A 78 0.41 2.50 11.20
N ASN A 79 1.63 2.09 11.54
CA ASN A 79 1.93 1.42 12.82
C ASN A 79 1.85 2.40 14.01
N THR A 80 1.69 3.69 13.75
CA THR A 80 1.41 4.71 14.76
C THR A 80 -0.02 5.18 14.57
N ASN A 81 -0.72 5.33 15.69
CA ASN A 81 -2.12 5.72 15.77
C ASN A 81 -2.28 7.18 15.29
N VAL A 82 -2.20 7.43 13.99
CA VAL A 82 -2.46 8.73 13.38
C VAL A 82 -3.97 8.78 13.16
N ASN A 83 -4.70 9.17 14.19
CA ASN A 83 -6.16 9.24 14.20
C ASN A 83 -6.73 10.35 13.27
N ASP A 84 -5.90 11.03 12.48
CA ASP A 84 -6.30 12.02 11.47
C ASP A 84 -6.48 11.38 10.08
N TYR A 85 -7.24 10.28 10.03
CA TYR A 85 -7.47 9.50 8.79
C TYR A 85 -8.16 10.32 7.67
N SER A 86 -8.93 11.34 8.03
CA SER A 86 -9.78 12.11 7.11
C SER A 86 -9.08 13.27 6.40
N ASP A 87 -8.06 13.86 7.01
CA ASP A 87 -7.66 15.22 6.60
C ASP A 87 -6.71 15.22 5.39
N GLU A 88 -6.08 14.09 5.08
CA GLU A 88 -5.03 14.02 4.06
C GLU A 88 -5.28 13.01 2.93
N PHE A 89 -5.98 11.89 3.18
CA PHE A 89 -6.10 10.82 2.19
C PHE A 89 -7.34 10.94 1.29
N THR A 90 -7.28 11.94 0.41
CA THR A 90 -8.33 12.24 -0.57
C THR A 90 -8.08 11.58 -1.93
N LYS A 91 -9.09 11.61 -2.81
CA LYS A 91 -8.92 11.19 -4.22
C LYS A 91 -7.82 11.98 -4.93
N ALA A 92 -7.67 13.26 -4.62
CA ALA A 92 -6.61 14.10 -5.18
C ALA A 92 -5.22 13.62 -4.71
N GLU A 93 -5.09 13.19 -3.45
CA GLU A 93 -3.85 12.66 -2.91
C GLU A 93 -3.49 11.30 -3.52
N LEU A 94 -4.48 10.43 -3.73
CA LEU A 94 -4.29 9.18 -4.44
C LEU A 94 -3.84 9.43 -5.89
N LEU A 95 -4.42 10.42 -6.58
CA LEU A 95 -4.00 10.79 -7.93
C LEU A 95 -2.56 11.33 -7.96
N ARG A 96 -2.18 12.22 -7.05
CA ARG A 96 -0.80 12.69 -6.92
C ARG A 96 0.17 11.53 -6.69
N THR A 97 -0.20 10.60 -5.83
CA THR A 97 0.65 9.45 -5.50
C THR A 97 0.78 8.50 -6.68
N THR A 98 -0.31 8.09 -7.32
CA THR A 98 -0.24 7.20 -8.49
C THR A 98 0.48 7.83 -9.70
N ASN A 99 0.45 9.16 -9.82
CA ASN A 99 1.24 9.91 -10.82
C ASN A 99 2.73 9.98 -10.47
N TYR A 100 3.10 10.06 -9.20
CA TYR A 100 4.50 10.00 -8.77
C TYR A 100 5.20 8.70 -9.22
N TYR A 101 4.45 7.59 -9.27
CA TYR A 101 4.94 6.30 -9.76
C TYR A 101 4.99 6.19 -11.31
N VAL A 102 4.61 7.23 -12.06
CA VAL A 102 4.77 7.22 -13.53
C VAL A 102 6.26 7.34 -13.86
N GLY A 103 6.79 6.36 -14.59
CA GLY A 103 8.22 6.31 -14.94
C GLY A 103 9.12 5.82 -13.80
N LYS A 104 8.54 5.33 -12.70
CA LYS A 104 9.26 4.68 -11.59
C LYS A 104 8.90 3.21 -11.52
N GLU A 105 9.86 2.41 -11.06
CA GLU A 105 9.61 1.04 -10.65
C GLU A 105 9.08 1.01 -9.21
N GLY A 106 7.78 0.69 -9.05
CA GLY A 106 7.15 0.66 -7.73
C GLY A 106 7.80 -0.34 -6.77
N SER A 107 8.38 -1.43 -7.30
CA SER A 107 9.17 -2.38 -6.51
C SER A 107 10.37 -1.72 -5.84
N ASP A 108 11.18 -0.99 -6.60
CA ASP A 108 12.43 -0.39 -6.13
C ASP A 108 12.15 0.70 -5.09
N GLU A 109 11.15 1.55 -5.36
CA GLU A 109 10.72 2.59 -4.42
C GLU A 109 10.21 1.97 -3.11
N ASN A 110 9.40 0.92 -3.18
CA ASN A 110 8.92 0.23 -1.97
C ASN A 110 10.06 -0.38 -1.17
N GLU A 111 11.01 -1.04 -1.82
CA GLU A 111 12.16 -1.64 -1.14
C GLU A 111 13.02 -0.57 -0.45
N GLN A 112 13.34 0.51 -1.16
CA GLN A 112 14.12 1.62 -0.61
C GLN A 112 13.42 2.24 0.60
N ARG A 113 12.12 2.56 0.48
CA ARG A 113 11.35 3.24 1.52
C ARG A 113 11.09 2.33 2.73
N GLU A 114 10.81 1.05 2.54
CA GLU A 114 10.68 0.08 3.64
C GLU A 114 11.99 -0.09 4.41
N ARG A 115 13.12 -0.08 3.70
CA ARG A 115 14.45 -0.15 4.31
C ARG A 115 14.70 1.09 5.17
N SER A 116 14.48 2.28 4.64
CA SER A 116 14.61 3.53 5.41
C SER A 116 13.69 3.56 6.63
N ARG A 117 12.43 3.16 6.47
CA ARG A 117 11.45 3.08 7.57
C ARG A 117 11.91 2.13 8.67
N SER A 118 12.34 0.93 8.30
CA SER A 118 12.80 -0.08 9.25
C SER A 118 14.09 0.37 9.95
N ALA A 119 15.00 1.00 9.22
CA ALA A 119 16.24 1.53 9.77
C ALA A 119 15.99 2.62 10.82
N GLY A 120 15.04 3.54 10.52
CA GLY A 120 14.56 4.53 11.47
C GLY A 120 13.95 3.92 12.74
N LEU A 121 13.19 2.82 12.60
CA LEU A 121 12.61 2.11 13.75
C LEU A 121 13.68 1.49 14.67
N PHE A 122 14.77 0.98 14.10
CA PHE A 122 15.86 0.37 14.86
C PHE A 122 16.99 1.34 15.22
N GLY A 123 16.88 2.62 14.87
CA GLY A 123 17.92 3.63 15.13
C GLY A 123 19.25 3.34 14.41
N MET A 124 19.20 2.72 13.24
CA MET A 124 20.39 2.35 12.45
C MET A 124 20.35 2.97 11.05
N PRO A 125 21.49 3.09 10.35
CA PRO A 125 21.52 3.47 8.94
C PRO A 125 20.84 2.42 8.05
N PRO A 126 20.11 2.81 6.98
CA PRO A 126 19.47 1.87 6.05
C PRO A 126 20.44 0.84 5.48
N GLU A 127 21.70 1.22 5.26
CA GLU A 127 22.77 0.39 4.70
C GLU A 127 23.01 -0.89 5.51
N CYS A 128 22.71 -0.87 6.81
CA CYS A 128 22.86 -2.00 7.72
C CYS A 128 21.76 -3.06 7.55
N LEU A 129 20.64 -2.74 6.90
CA LEU A 129 19.58 -3.70 6.60
C LEU A 129 19.84 -4.38 5.25
N PRO A 130 19.62 -5.68 5.10
CA PRO A 130 19.76 -6.35 3.81
C PRO A 130 18.74 -5.79 2.81
N ALA A 131 19.19 -5.54 1.58
CA ALA A 131 18.28 -5.42 0.44
C ALA A 131 17.48 -6.72 0.31
N HIS A 132 16.18 -6.62 0.06
CA HIS A 132 15.28 -7.76 0.01
C HIS A 132 15.46 -8.49 -1.33
N LYS A 133 16.62 -9.17 -1.49
CA LYS A 133 16.92 -9.99 -2.67
C LYS A 133 15.81 -10.99 -2.88
N THR A 134 15.09 -10.84 -3.99
CA THR A 134 14.09 -11.79 -4.46
C THR A 134 14.78 -13.15 -4.60
N PHE A 135 14.32 -14.15 -3.86
CA PHE A 135 14.65 -15.54 -4.19
C PHE A 135 13.96 -15.85 -5.51
N THR A 136 14.70 -15.93 -6.61
CA THR A 136 14.25 -16.68 -7.78
C THR A 136 14.22 -18.15 -7.38
N MET A 137 13.02 -18.72 -7.22
CA MET A 137 12.89 -20.16 -7.15
C MET A 137 13.33 -20.76 -8.49
N PRO A 138 14.12 -21.84 -8.48
CA PRO A 138 14.55 -22.55 -9.69
C PRO A 138 13.38 -23.16 -10.47
#